data_AF-A0A0S2SCG3-F1
#
_entry.id   AF-A0A0S2SCG3-F1
#
_cell.length_a   1.000
_cell.length_b   1.000
_cell.length_c   1.000
_cell.angle_alpha   90.00
_cell.angle_beta   90.00
_cell.angle_gamma   90.00
#
_symmetry.space_group_name_H-M   'P 1'
#
loop_
_entity.id
_entity.type
_entity.pdbx_description
1 polymer ?
#
loop_
_entity_poly.entity_id
_entity_poly.type
_entity_poly.pdbx_seq_one_letter_code
_entity_poly.pdbx_strand_id
1 'polypeptide(L)'
;MSESDFQGGKVVSFRLPHDVPKTVSDYLGNLKEIHQRKFSSEIAERFVQAIEKEALFQRPEKQLVIPFPENLTEEEKKFLKSDKTKALIGQLVVQLVSNPSEVPIPRLTAPAVVNSKPKDNIPDPRQASFETNSTIRNFTRKTFLSDLDD
;
A
#
# COMPACT_ATOMS: atom_id res chain seq x y z
N MET A 1 6.30 32.90 -24.20
CA MET A 1 7.02 31.67 -24.58
C MET A 1 8.06 31.40 -23.49
N SER A 2 7.80 30.43 -22.62
CA SER A 2 8.72 30.03 -21.55
C SER A 2 9.65 28.93 -22.06
N GLU A 3 10.94 29.21 -22.05
CA GLU A 3 12.01 28.42 -22.67
C GLU A 3 12.48 27.24 -21.78
N SER A 4 11.56 26.59 -21.06
CA SER A 4 11.93 25.61 -20.03
C SER A 4 10.97 24.42 -19.87
N ASP A 5 10.10 24.16 -20.84
CA ASP A 5 9.25 22.97 -20.78
C ASP A 5 10.01 21.75 -21.30
N PHE A 6 10.20 20.75 -20.43
CA PHE A 6 10.65 19.43 -20.82
C PHE A 6 9.56 18.77 -21.68
N GLN A 7 9.92 18.45 -22.92
CA GLN A 7 9.01 17.87 -23.92
C GLN A 7 9.66 16.63 -24.54
N GLY A 8 8.83 15.70 -25.02
CA GLY A 8 9.30 14.50 -25.71
C GLY A 8 10.22 14.84 -26.88
N GLY A 9 11.35 14.16 -27.00
CA GLY A 9 12.35 14.37 -28.05
C GLY A 9 13.44 15.40 -27.73
N LYS A 10 13.34 16.15 -26.61
CA LYS A 10 14.44 17.00 -26.14
C LYS A 10 15.52 16.18 -25.44
N VAL A 11 16.78 16.57 -25.63
CA VAL A 11 17.92 15.91 -24.99
C VAL A 11 18.01 16.32 -23.52
N VAL A 12 18.06 15.33 -22.64
CA VAL A 12 18.39 15.50 -21.22
C VAL A 12 19.81 14.97 -21.00
N SER A 13 20.72 15.84 -20.57
CA SER A 13 22.11 15.48 -20.28
C SER A 13 22.40 15.71 -18.81
N PHE A 14 22.90 14.68 -18.12
CA PHE A 14 23.29 14.76 -16.71
C PHE A 14 24.61 14.02 -16.48
N ARG A 15 25.32 14.43 -15.44
CA ARG A 15 26.54 13.78 -14.96
C ARG A 15 26.17 12.85 -13.82
N LEU A 16 26.79 11.67 -13.79
CA LEU A 16 26.69 10.80 -12.63
C LEU A 16 27.37 11.50 -11.43
N PRO A 17 26.74 11.48 -10.24
CA PRO A 17 27.36 12.05 -9.04
C PRO A 17 28.62 11.26 -8.66
N HIS A 18 29.48 11.85 -7.82
CA HIS A 18 30.72 11.20 -7.41
C HIS A 18 30.48 9.99 -6.49
N ASP A 19 29.39 9.98 -5.73
CA ASP A 19 29.05 8.95 -4.74
C ASP A 19 28.18 7.82 -5.31
N VAL A 20 28.36 7.47 -6.59
CA VAL A 20 27.59 6.38 -7.21
C VAL A 20 28.07 5.02 -6.68
N PRO A 21 27.18 4.16 -6.15
CA PRO A 21 27.55 2.82 -5.71
C PRO A 21 28.16 2.00 -6.85
N LYS A 22 29.21 1.22 -6.56
CA LYS A 22 29.90 0.38 -7.56
C LYS A 22 28.94 -0.55 -8.32
N THR A 23 27.96 -1.12 -7.63
CA THR A 23 26.92 -1.96 -8.22
C THR A 23 26.16 -1.27 -9.36
N VAL A 24 25.91 0.04 -9.26
CA VAL A 24 25.23 0.82 -10.30
C VAL A 24 26.15 1.07 -11.49
N SER A 25 27.41 1.43 -11.23
CA SER A 25 28.42 1.65 -12.28
C SER A 25 28.67 0.38 -13.10
N ASP A 26 28.80 -0.77 -12.44
CA ASP A 26 29.01 -2.07 -13.09
C ASP A 26 27.78 -2.45 -13.94
N TYR A 27 26.57 -2.24 -13.40
CA TYR A 27 25.33 -2.48 -14.13
C TYR A 27 25.21 -1.62 -15.40
N LEU A 28 25.54 -0.33 -15.30
CA LEU A 28 25.54 0.58 -16.45
C LEU A 28 26.61 0.20 -17.49
N GLY A 29 27.78 -0.27 -17.04
CA GLY A 29 28.83 -0.81 -17.91
C GLY A 29 28.34 -2.01 -18.71
N ASN A 30 27.76 -3.01 -18.04
CA ASN A 30 27.21 -4.20 -18.67
C ASN A 30 26.10 -3.86 -19.67
N LEU A 31 25.16 -2.96 -19.30
CA LEU A 31 24.11 -2.52 -20.21
C LEU A 31 24.66 -1.83 -21.45
N LYS A 32 25.73 -1.04 -21.31
CA LYS A 32 26.39 -0.38 -22.43
C LYS A 32 27.04 -1.39 -23.37
N GLU A 33 27.64 -2.46 -22.85
CA GLU A 33 28.21 -3.53 -23.66
C GLU A 33 27.15 -4.32 -24.45
N ILE A 34 26.01 -4.59 -23.81
CA ILE A 34 24.89 -5.32 -24.43
C ILE A 34 24.21 -4.49 -25.53
N HIS A 35 23.81 -3.25 -25.21
CA HIS A 35 22.95 -2.45 -26.08
C HIS A 35 23.73 -1.49 -27.01
N GLN A 36 25.01 -1.23 -26.73
CA GLN A 36 25.94 -0.42 -27.53
C GLN A 36 25.32 0.89 -28.04
N ARG A 37 24.98 0.96 -29.34
CA ARG A 37 24.39 2.16 -29.97
C ARG A 37 22.97 2.48 -29.49
N LYS A 38 22.25 1.49 -28.96
CA LYS A 38 20.89 1.65 -28.43
C LYS A 38 20.85 1.90 -26.92
N PHE A 39 22.01 1.96 -26.26
CA PHE A 39 22.11 2.18 -24.81
C PHE A 39 21.33 3.41 -24.35
N SER A 40 21.48 4.55 -25.03
CA SER A 40 20.80 5.79 -24.66
C SER A 40 19.27 5.72 -24.79
N SER A 41 18.75 4.95 -25.76
CA SER A 41 17.30 4.73 -25.91
C SER A 41 16.77 3.85 -24.79
N GLU A 42 17.47 2.77 -24.49
CA GLU A 42 17.11 1.81 -23.44
C GLU A 42 17.12 2.46 -22.05
N ILE A 43 18.15 3.27 -21.74
CA ILE A 43 18.23 3.94 -20.44
C ILE A 43 17.21 5.08 -20.34
N ALA A 44 16.86 5.73 -21.45
CA ALA A 44 15.84 6.78 -21.46
C ALA A 44 14.46 6.21 -21.08
N GLU A 45 14.08 5.04 -21.61
CA GLU A 45 12.82 4.37 -21.22
C GLU A 45 12.79 4.04 -19.73
N ARG A 46 13.89 3.48 -19.21
CA ARG A 46 14.03 3.16 -17.77
C ARG A 46 13.99 4.40 -16.89
N PHE A 47 14.63 5.48 -17.33
CA PHE A 47 14.64 6.76 -16.64
C PHE A 47 13.25 7.38 -16.56
N VAL A 48 12.47 7.36 -17.66
CA VAL A 48 11.08 7.84 -17.66
C VAL A 48 10.23 7.04 -16.69
N GLN A 49 10.32 5.70 -16.69
CA GLN A 49 9.59 4.86 -15.73
C GLN A 49 9.98 5.13 -14.28
N ALA A 50 11.26 5.41 -14.01
CA ALA A 50 11.74 5.74 -12.67
C ALA A 50 11.18 7.08 -12.19
N ILE A 51 11.22 8.11 -13.05
CA ILE A 51 10.65 9.43 -12.74
C ILE A 51 9.13 9.36 -12.61
N GLU A 52 8.44 8.59 -13.44
CA GLU A 52 6.98 8.41 -13.34
C GLU A 52 6.60 7.83 -11.97
N LYS A 53 7.31 6.78 -11.52
CA LYS A 53 7.14 6.22 -10.19
C LYS A 53 7.44 7.25 -9.10
N GLU A 54 8.55 7.96 -9.21
CA GLU A 54 8.92 9.00 -8.24
C GLU A 54 7.87 10.13 -8.18
N ALA A 55 7.37 10.59 -9.33
CA ALA A 55 6.33 11.61 -9.42
C ALA A 55 5.00 11.13 -8.82
N LEU A 56 4.69 9.83 -8.89
CA LEU A 56 3.56 9.22 -8.18
C LEU A 56 3.78 9.26 -6.66
N PHE A 57 4.98 8.92 -6.18
CA PHE A 57 5.31 8.97 -4.75
C PHE A 57 5.37 10.40 -4.19
N GLN A 58 5.85 11.37 -4.96
CA GLN A 58 5.92 12.79 -4.58
C GLN A 58 4.54 13.48 -4.61
N ARG A 59 3.48 12.81 -5.06
CA ARG A 59 2.07 13.24 -4.89
C ARG A 59 1.39 12.43 -3.78
N PRO A 60 1.84 12.53 -2.51
CA PRO A 60 1.31 11.73 -1.40
C PRO A 60 -0.18 11.96 -1.15
N GLU A 61 -0.73 13.09 -1.62
CA GLU A 61 -2.12 13.47 -1.35
C GLU A 61 -3.17 12.60 -2.09
N LYS A 62 -2.76 11.72 -3.02
CA LYS A 62 -3.72 11.01 -3.89
C LYS A 62 -3.59 9.49 -3.94
N GLN A 63 -2.61 8.89 -3.26
CA GLN A 63 -2.42 7.45 -3.33
C GLN A 63 -1.84 6.86 -2.03
N LEU A 64 -2.60 5.95 -1.41
CA LEU A 64 -2.10 5.09 -0.35
C LEU A 64 -1.55 3.80 -0.97
N VAL A 65 -0.23 3.60 -0.90
CA VAL A 65 0.42 2.35 -1.33
C VAL A 65 0.66 1.49 -0.10
N ILE A 66 -0.11 0.41 0.06
CA ILE A 66 0.10 -0.59 1.10
C ILE A 66 0.90 -1.75 0.47
N PRO A 67 2.17 -1.98 0.85
CA PRO A 67 2.91 -3.14 0.38
C PRO A 67 2.25 -4.42 0.91
N PHE A 68 2.19 -5.46 0.07
CA PHE A 68 1.70 -6.76 0.50
C PHE A 68 2.70 -7.41 1.47
N PRO A 69 2.25 -7.95 2.62
CA PRO A 69 3.11 -8.73 3.50
C PRO A 69 3.64 -9.99 2.80
N GLU A 70 4.87 -10.39 3.12
CA GLU A 70 5.56 -11.51 2.45
C GLU A 70 4.89 -12.89 2.69
N ASN A 71 4.04 -13.01 3.72
CA ASN A 71 3.48 -14.28 4.20
C ASN A 71 1.98 -14.45 3.95
N LEU A 72 1.45 -14.03 2.79
CA LEU A 72 0.04 -14.27 2.46
C LEU A 72 -0.18 -15.54 1.64
N THR A 73 -1.20 -16.28 2.04
CA THR A 73 -1.83 -17.38 1.32
C THR A 73 -2.51 -16.85 0.05
N GLU A 74 -2.63 -17.68 -0.99
CA GLU A 74 -3.29 -17.29 -2.25
C GLU A 74 -4.74 -16.83 -2.04
N GLU A 75 -5.44 -17.41 -1.07
CA GLU A 75 -6.78 -17.00 -0.67
C GLU A 75 -6.80 -15.61 -0.04
N GLU A 76 -5.83 -15.29 0.81
CA GLU A 76 -5.70 -13.98 1.45
C GLU A 76 -5.31 -12.89 0.44
N LYS A 77 -4.46 -13.23 -0.54
CA LYS A 77 -4.15 -12.34 -1.68
C LYS A 77 -5.39 -12.08 -2.52
N LYS A 78 -6.20 -13.10 -2.81
CA LYS A 78 -7.46 -12.97 -3.54
C LYS A 78 -8.47 -12.14 -2.75
N PHE A 79 -8.51 -12.34 -1.44
CA PHE A 79 -9.33 -11.55 -0.53
C PHE A 79 -8.93 -10.08 -0.56
N LEU A 80 -7.65 -9.72 -0.41
CA LEU A 80 -7.18 -8.34 -0.49
C LEU A 80 -7.40 -7.67 -1.86
N LYS A 81 -7.45 -8.46 -2.94
CA LYS A 81 -7.69 -7.96 -4.30
C LYS A 81 -9.16 -7.69 -4.60
N SER A 82 -10.08 -8.29 -3.85
CA SER A 82 -11.53 -8.11 -4.01
C SER A 82 -11.95 -6.66 -3.80
N ASP A 83 -12.90 -6.17 -4.60
CA ASP A 83 -13.41 -4.80 -4.50
C ASP A 83 -14.06 -4.52 -3.13
N LYS A 84 -14.73 -5.53 -2.56
CA LYS A 84 -15.34 -5.44 -1.22
C LYS A 84 -14.28 -5.21 -0.15
N THR A 85 -13.17 -5.93 -0.21
CA THR A 85 -12.07 -5.82 0.75
C THR A 85 -11.32 -4.51 0.60
N LYS A 86 -11.10 -4.05 -0.63
CA LYS A 86 -10.50 -2.73 -0.89
C LYS A 86 -11.37 -1.60 -0.33
N ALA A 87 -12.69 -1.67 -0.47
CA ALA A 87 -13.60 -0.70 0.10
C ALA A 87 -13.53 -0.67 1.64
N LEU A 88 -13.46 -1.85 2.27
CA LEU A 88 -13.33 -1.98 3.72
C LEU A 88 -12.00 -1.43 4.23
N ILE A 89 -10.89 -1.74 3.56
CA ILE A 89 -9.56 -1.19 3.89
C ILE A 89 -9.55 0.33 3.67
N GLY A 90 -10.13 0.82 2.58
CA GLY A 90 -10.26 2.25 2.31
C GLY A 90 -11.01 2.99 3.42
N GLN A 91 -12.13 2.43 3.89
CA GLN A 91 -12.87 2.98 5.01
C GLN A 91 -12.05 2.97 6.31
N LEU A 92 -11.37 1.86 6.60
CA LEU A 92 -10.52 1.75 7.79
C LEU A 92 -9.40 2.79 7.77
N VAL A 93 -8.75 3.00 6.62
CA VAL A 93 -7.72 4.03 6.44
C VAL A 93 -8.30 5.42 6.68
N VAL A 94 -9.46 5.74 6.09
CA VAL A 94 -10.10 7.06 6.28
C VAL A 94 -10.42 7.29 7.77
N GLN A 95 -10.86 6.26 8.48
CA GLN A 95 -11.11 6.31 9.92
C GLN A 95 -9.81 6.47 10.71
N LEU A 96 -8.74 5.76 10.37
CA LEU A 96 -7.42 5.88 11.00
C LEU A 96 -6.81 7.27 10.85
N VAL A 97 -6.93 7.85 9.64
CA VAL A 97 -6.41 9.18 9.33
C VAL A 97 -7.22 10.27 10.02
N SER A 98 -8.55 10.09 10.12
CA SER A 98 -9.43 11.10 10.71
C SER A 98 -9.40 11.08 12.24
N ASN A 99 -9.38 9.90 12.88
CA ASN A 99 -9.45 9.75 14.34
C ASN A 99 -8.60 8.54 14.80
N PRO A 100 -7.29 8.71 15.01
CA PRO A 100 -6.39 7.59 15.31
C PRO A 100 -6.60 6.94 16.69
N SER A 101 -7.29 7.61 17.61
CA SER A 101 -7.54 7.15 18.99
C SER A 101 -8.81 6.31 19.17
N GLU A 102 -9.75 6.35 18.21
CA GLU A 102 -11.06 5.69 18.34
C GLU A 102 -11.14 4.34 17.66
N VAL A 103 -10.18 3.98 16.81
CA VAL A 103 -10.16 2.66 16.17
C VAL A 103 -9.51 1.69 17.16
N PRO A 104 -10.27 0.78 17.80
CA PRO A 104 -9.69 -0.29 18.57
C PRO A 104 -9.15 -1.27 17.54
N ILE A 105 -7.92 -1.06 17.06
CA ILE A 105 -7.16 -2.17 16.50
C ILE A 105 -6.82 -3.00 17.73
N PRO A 106 -7.39 -4.21 17.92
CA PRO A 106 -6.98 -5.05 19.02
C PRO A 106 -5.49 -5.30 18.80
N ARG A 107 -4.66 -4.63 19.61
CA ARG A 107 -3.26 -5.00 19.73
C ARG A 107 -3.32 -6.44 20.22
N LEU A 108 -3.03 -7.39 19.33
CA LEU A 108 -2.60 -8.73 19.70
C LEU A 108 -1.25 -8.55 20.39
N THR A 109 -1.27 -7.99 21.61
CA THR A 109 -0.17 -8.15 22.53
C THR A 109 -0.02 -9.65 22.68
N ALA A 110 1.17 -10.15 22.34
CA ALA A 110 1.62 -11.50 22.62
C ALA A 110 1.06 -12.00 23.96
N PRO A 111 0.72 -13.29 24.11
CA PRO A 111 0.06 -13.78 25.31
C PRO A 111 0.96 -13.47 26.51
N ALA A 112 0.61 -12.42 27.24
CA ALA A 112 1.12 -12.19 28.56
C ALA A 112 0.55 -13.35 29.38
N VAL A 113 1.45 -14.21 29.85
CA VAL A 113 1.19 -15.26 30.81
C VAL A 113 0.53 -14.62 32.03
N VAL A 114 -0.81 -14.60 32.06
CA VAL A 114 -1.59 -14.29 33.26
C VAL A 114 -1.82 -15.63 33.95
N ASN A 115 -0.89 -15.94 34.84
CA ASN A 115 -1.11 -16.90 35.91
C ASN A 115 -2.23 -16.39 36.82
N SER A 116 -3.44 -16.93 36.67
CA SER A 116 -4.38 -17.14 37.79
C SER A 116 -5.47 -18.15 37.41
N LYS A 117 -5.28 -19.39 37.89
CA LYS A 117 -6.20 -20.48 38.24
C LYS A 117 -7.60 -20.62 37.56
N PRO A 118 -8.02 -21.87 37.29
CA PRO A 118 -9.11 -22.18 36.38
C PRO A 118 -10.48 -22.02 37.06
N LYS A 119 -11.44 -21.45 36.34
CA LYS A 119 -12.86 -21.70 36.56
C LYS A 119 -13.52 -22.01 35.22
N ASP A 120 -14.03 -23.23 35.13
CA ASP A 120 -14.88 -23.72 34.05
C ASP A 120 -16.00 -22.72 33.76
N ASN A 121 -15.99 -22.14 32.56
CA ASN A 121 -17.18 -21.65 31.88
C ASN A 121 -16.82 -21.54 30.40
N ILE A 122 -17.34 -22.48 29.61
CA ILE A 122 -17.30 -22.42 28.15
C ILE A 122 -18.19 -21.25 27.73
N PRO A 123 -17.68 -20.15 27.15
CA PRO A 123 -18.56 -19.10 26.65
C PRO A 123 -19.08 -19.52 25.28
N ASP A 124 -20.40 -19.60 25.15
CA ASP A 124 -21.12 -19.80 23.90
C ASP A 124 -20.67 -18.73 22.86
N PRO A 125 -20.20 -19.12 21.66
CA PRO A 125 -19.71 -18.18 20.64
C PRO A 125 -20.78 -17.23 20.09
N ARG A 126 -22.05 -17.32 20.53
CA ARG A 126 -23.15 -16.45 20.09
C ARG A 126 -23.22 -15.09 20.80
N GLN A 127 -22.36 -14.80 21.78
CA GLN A 127 -22.44 -13.56 22.58
C GLN A 127 -21.22 -12.62 22.48
N ALA A 128 -20.38 -12.74 21.46
CA ALA A 128 -19.40 -11.69 21.17
C ALA A 128 -20.11 -10.45 20.61
N SER A 129 -20.69 -9.63 21.49
CA SER A 129 -21.19 -8.30 21.15
C SER A 129 -20.00 -7.42 20.82
N PHE A 130 -19.73 -7.27 19.52
CA PHE A 130 -18.80 -6.26 19.03
C PHE A 130 -19.40 -4.88 19.37
N GLU A 131 -18.79 -4.18 20.33
CA GLU A 131 -19.01 -2.76 20.63
C GLU A 131 -18.64 -1.94 19.37
N THR A 132 -19.56 -1.88 18.42
CA THR A 132 -19.41 -1.16 17.16
C THR A 132 -19.89 0.28 17.32
N ASN A 133 -19.01 1.23 17.01
CA ASN A 133 -19.34 2.66 16.93
C ASN A 133 -20.55 2.88 16.01
N SER A 134 -21.44 3.82 16.36
CA SER A 134 -22.69 4.11 15.62
C SER A 134 -22.48 4.37 14.13
N THR A 135 -21.33 4.91 13.74
CA THR A 135 -20.98 5.15 12.33
C THR A 135 -20.81 3.85 11.54
N ILE A 136 -20.21 2.83 12.17
CA ILE A 136 -20.03 1.50 11.57
C ILE A 136 -21.38 0.83 11.41
N ARG A 137 -22.25 0.89 12.44
CA ARG A 137 -23.60 0.31 12.40
C ARG A 137 -24.45 0.91 11.28
N ASN A 138 -24.42 2.23 11.12
CA ASN A 138 -25.21 2.93 10.11
C ASN A 138 -24.76 2.60 8.68
N PHE A 139 -23.45 2.46 8.47
CA PHE A 139 -22.91 2.05 7.17
C PHE A 139 -23.22 0.59 6.87
N THR A 140 -22.97 -0.32 7.82
CA THR A 140 -23.29 -1.75 7.64
C THR A 140 -24.77 -1.95 7.33
N ARG A 141 -25.65 -1.22 8.02
CA ARG A 141 -27.09 -1.26 7.75
C ARG A 141 -27.42 -0.77 6.33
N LYS A 142 -26.83 0.33 5.89
CA LYS A 142 -27.13 0.95 4.59
C LYS A 142 -26.55 0.21 3.40
N THR A 143 -25.44 -0.51 3.57
CA THR A 143 -24.70 -1.11 2.46
C THR A 143 -24.90 -2.62 2.35
N PHE A 144 -25.24 -3.30 3.45
CA PHE A 144 -25.34 -4.76 3.48
C PHE A 144 -26.69 -5.29 3.96
N LEU A 145 -27.45 -4.50 4.73
CA LEU A 145 -28.74 -4.92 5.28
C LEU A 145 -29.93 -4.22 4.61
N SER A 146 -29.69 -3.29 3.67
CA SER A 146 -30.75 -2.64 2.89
C SER A 146 -31.47 -3.60 1.94
N ASP A 147 -30.82 -4.71 1.58
CA ASP A 147 -31.31 -5.66 0.57
C ASP A 147 -32.00 -6.88 1.21
N LEU A 148 -32.24 -6.84 2.53
CA LEU A 148 -32.84 -7.92 3.32
C LEU A 148 -34.27 -7.62 3.81
N ASP A 149 -34.80 -6.44 3.49
CA ASP A 149 -36.13 -5.95 3.91
C ASP A 149 -37.14 -5.88 2.73
N ASP A 150 -36.97 -6.68 1.67
CA ASP A 150 -37.96 -6.85 0.58
C ASP A 150 -38.31 -8.35 0.36
#